data_AF-A0A2A9P377-F1
#
_entry.id   AF-A0A2A9P377-F1
#
_cell.length_a   1.000
_cell.length_b   1.000
_cell.length_c   1.000
_cell.angle_alpha   90.00
_cell.angle_beta   90.00
_cell.angle_gamma   90.00
#
_symmetry.space_group_name_H-M   'P 1'
#
loop_
_entity.id
_entity.type
_entity.pdbx_description
1 polymer ?
#
loop_
_entity_poly.entity_id
_entity_poly.type
_entity_poly.pdbx_seq_one_letter_code
_entity_poly.pdbx_strand_id
1 'polypeptide(L)'
;MAHLHSLEGQPAVIFSPSVARIAASTARDWSYVDAWLASKLPACRPIPPFERNQRTLKALLTLALANEAADEERNNLAGASAFALRALEQHESACPLRDSLLASVQRCVSNEGYNALEALANVALQAAAPWAAPTDLGRDFVRLQASLAEMDTIISRLDLLRRHVDRDAGIAADALRAWQSHRSRPFPDAARQNLEMQRKTKVMRAQLVELLDRAARPVCKPRLTVEDISCEEQHVVALLARCRELEAHITARIGLPADTTEAEDEVEAHRSQLGHLELHRDVVVDITARHRGPA
;
A
#
# COMPACT_ATOMS: atom_id res chain seq x y z
N MET A 1 88.66 -33.11 -29.03
CA MET A 1 87.95 -34.20 -29.73
C MET A 1 86.47 -33.85 -29.77
N ALA A 2 85.82 -34.21 -30.87
CA ALA A 2 84.41 -34.03 -31.23
C ALA A 2 83.42 -34.09 -30.04
N HIS A 3 82.27 -33.40 -30.03
CA HIS A 3 81.25 -33.40 -31.07
C HIS A 3 80.42 -32.11 -31.12
N LEU A 4 80.34 -31.58 -32.34
CA LEU A 4 79.33 -30.65 -32.81
C LEU A 4 78.01 -31.40 -33.11
N HIS A 5 76.92 -30.63 -33.03
CA HIS A 5 75.63 -30.83 -33.72
C HIS A 5 74.72 -32.00 -33.31
N SER A 6 73.75 -31.68 -32.46
CA SER A 6 72.35 -31.98 -32.76
C SER A 6 71.49 -30.78 -32.33
N LEU A 7 71.29 -29.88 -33.29
CA LEU A 7 70.09 -29.04 -33.37
C LEU A 7 68.92 -29.94 -33.79
N GLU A 8 67.72 -29.44 -33.52
CA GLU A 8 66.41 -29.93 -33.99
C GLU A 8 65.66 -30.85 -33.04
N GLY A 9 64.68 -30.25 -32.37
CA GLY A 9 63.71 -30.97 -31.57
C GLY A 9 63.03 -30.15 -30.47
N GLN A 10 62.90 -28.83 -30.62
CA GLN A 10 61.85 -28.10 -29.89
C GLN A 10 61.07 -27.27 -30.89
N PRO A 11 59.72 -27.43 -30.93
CA PRO A 11 58.91 -26.72 -31.89
C PRO A 11 59.09 -25.22 -31.64
N ALA A 12 59.63 -24.51 -32.63
CA ALA A 12 59.35 -23.10 -32.76
C ALA A 12 57.83 -23.01 -32.86
N VAL A 13 57.17 -22.80 -31.72
CA VAL A 13 55.75 -22.49 -31.70
C VAL A 13 55.66 -21.20 -32.48
N ILE A 14 55.14 -21.32 -33.70
CA ILE A 14 54.88 -20.21 -34.61
C ILE A 14 53.72 -19.44 -33.97
N PHE A 15 54.03 -18.67 -32.93
CA PHE A 15 53.10 -17.74 -32.34
C PHE A 15 52.84 -16.69 -33.41
N SER A 16 51.61 -16.66 -33.91
CA SER A 16 51.15 -15.57 -34.76
C SER A 16 51.55 -14.23 -34.10
N PRO A 17 52.07 -13.24 -34.85
CA PRO A 17 52.44 -11.93 -34.30
C PRO A 17 51.36 -11.30 -33.42
N SER A 18 50.09 -11.62 -33.68
CA SER A 18 48.95 -11.22 -32.86
C SER A 18 48.95 -11.87 -31.47
N VAL A 19 49.27 -13.17 -31.35
CA VAL A 19 49.35 -13.89 -30.07
C VAL A 19 50.55 -13.39 -29.25
N ALA A 20 51.69 -13.17 -29.89
CA ALA A 20 52.87 -12.60 -29.23
C ALA A 20 52.59 -11.18 -28.70
N ARG A 21 51.87 -10.35 -29.46
CA ARG A 21 51.45 -9.01 -29.02
C ARG A 21 50.49 -9.07 -27.83
N ILE A 22 49.51 -9.98 -27.85
CA ILE A 22 48.57 -10.17 -26.74
C ILE A 22 49.35 -10.62 -25.49
N ALA A 23 50.23 -11.62 -25.61
CA ALA A 23 51.06 -12.09 -24.50
C ALA A 23 51.94 -10.98 -23.91
N ALA A 24 52.57 -10.17 -24.76
CA ALA A 24 53.37 -9.02 -24.35
C ALA A 24 52.54 -7.95 -23.61
N SER A 25 51.32 -7.65 -24.10
CA SER A 25 50.41 -6.72 -23.42
C SER A 25 49.97 -7.25 -22.06
N THR A 26 49.60 -8.53 -21.97
CA THR A 26 49.21 -9.14 -20.69
C THR A 26 50.38 -9.18 -19.70
N ALA A 27 51.62 -9.38 -20.15
CA ALA A 27 52.80 -9.35 -19.29
C ALA A 27 53.07 -7.94 -18.73
N ARG A 28 52.83 -6.90 -19.54
CA ARG A 28 52.90 -5.50 -19.09
C ARG A 28 51.85 -5.19 -18.03
N ASP A 29 50.61 -5.61 -18.26
CA ASP A 29 49.51 -5.40 -17.30
C ASP A 29 49.81 -6.09 -15.96
N TRP A 30 50.36 -7.30 -15.99
CA TRP A 30 50.81 -7.99 -14.78
C TRP A 30 51.94 -7.25 -14.06
N SER A 31 52.90 -6.70 -14.80
CA SER A 31 54.00 -5.91 -14.22
C SER A 31 53.48 -4.63 -13.53
N TYR A 32 52.47 -3.99 -14.11
CA TYR A 32 51.80 -2.84 -13.49
C TYR A 32 51.07 -3.25 -12.20
N VAL A 33 50.30 -4.34 -12.22
CA VAL A 33 49.61 -4.85 -11.03
C VAL A 33 50.59 -5.23 -9.92
N ASP A 34 51.71 -5.89 -10.26
CA ASP A 34 52.74 -6.27 -9.27
C ASP A 34 53.38 -5.02 -8.63
N ALA A 35 53.69 -3.99 -9.43
CA ALA A 35 54.22 -2.72 -8.91
C ALA A 35 53.19 -1.97 -8.04
N TRP A 36 51.92 -1.94 -8.47
CA TRP A 36 50.83 -1.33 -7.71
C TRP A 36 50.61 -2.05 -6.37
N LEU A 37 50.54 -3.38 -6.36
CA LEU A 37 50.41 -4.18 -5.13
C LEU A 37 51.60 -3.97 -4.19
N ALA A 38 52.82 -3.92 -4.72
CA ALA A 38 54.03 -3.63 -3.93
C ALA A 38 53.99 -2.23 -3.31
N SER A 39 53.37 -1.24 -3.96
CA SER A 39 53.21 0.11 -3.42
C SER A 39 52.16 0.20 -2.30
N LYS A 40 51.11 -0.63 -2.34
CA LYS A 40 49.99 -0.59 -1.38
C LYS A 40 50.21 -1.47 -0.16
N LEU A 41 51.04 -2.50 -0.27
CA LEU A 41 51.36 -3.39 0.84
C LEU A 41 52.56 -2.85 1.63
N PRO A 42 52.55 -2.96 2.97
CA PRO A 42 53.71 -2.63 3.78
C PRO A 42 54.92 -3.50 3.38
N ALA A 43 56.14 -2.94 3.45
CA ALA A 43 57.38 -3.63 3.06
C ALA A 43 57.62 -4.98 3.77
N CYS A 44 56.96 -5.21 4.91
CA CYS A 44 57.05 -6.45 5.69
C CYS A 44 56.02 -7.53 5.30
N ARG A 45 55.11 -7.27 4.36
CA ARG A 45 54.08 -8.23 3.92
C ARG A 45 54.30 -8.57 2.43
N PRO A 46 54.76 -9.79 2.10
CA PRO A 46 54.85 -10.21 0.71
C PRO A 46 53.45 -10.30 0.09
N ILE A 47 53.36 -10.10 -1.23
CA ILE A 47 52.11 -10.25 -1.98
C ILE A 47 51.63 -11.70 -1.81
N PRO A 48 50.39 -11.92 -1.33
CA PRO A 48 49.84 -13.27 -1.23
C PRO A 48 49.83 -13.96 -2.60
N PRO A 49 50.15 -15.26 -2.70
CA PRO A 49 50.08 -15.96 -3.96
C PRO A 49 48.62 -16.02 -4.43
N PHE A 50 48.38 -15.69 -5.70
CA PHE A 50 47.08 -15.79 -6.32
C PHE A 50 47.19 -16.32 -7.74
N GLU A 51 46.09 -16.88 -8.24
CA GLU A 51 46.03 -17.45 -9.59
C GLU A 51 46.15 -16.35 -10.65
N ARG A 52 47.17 -16.45 -11.52
CA ARG A 52 47.36 -15.53 -12.64
C ARG A 52 46.52 -15.96 -13.83
N ASN A 53 45.23 -15.62 -13.79
CA ASN A 53 44.28 -15.87 -14.86
C ASN A 53 43.74 -14.54 -15.44
N GLN A 54 43.12 -14.57 -16.62
CA GLN A 54 42.65 -13.34 -17.27
C GLN A 54 41.53 -12.65 -16.49
N ARG A 55 40.78 -13.40 -15.67
CA ARG A 55 39.72 -12.85 -14.82
C ARG A 55 40.30 -12.07 -13.64
N THR A 56 41.34 -12.59 -13.00
CA THR A 56 42.05 -11.93 -11.89
C THR A 56 42.81 -10.71 -12.37
N LEU A 57 43.43 -10.76 -13.57
CA LEU A 57 44.07 -9.57 -14.16
C LEU A 57 43.07 -8.43 -14.35
N LYS A 58 41.91 -8.71 -14.95
CA LYS A 58 40.86 -7.70 -15.14
C LYS A 58 40.32 -7.16 -13.80
N ALA A 59 40.11 -8.03 -12.82
CA ALA A 59 39.65 -7.63 -11.50
C ALA A 59 40.69 -6.74 -10.77
N LEU A 60 41.99 -7.07 -10.87
CA LEU A 60 43.05 -6.30 -10.23
C LEU A 60 43.30 -4.96 -10.93
N LEU A 61 43.23 -4.90 -12.26
CA LEU A 61 43.33 -3.63 -13.00
C LEU A 61 42.16 -2.70 -12.68
N THR A 62 40.93 -3.23 -12.66
CA THR A 62 39.75 -2.43 -12.28
C THR A 62 39.83 -1.93 -10.84
N LEU A 63 40.33 -2.75 -9.92
CA LEU A 63 40.57 -2.35 -8.54
C LEU A 63 41.67 -1.28 -8.43
N ALA A 64 42.78 -1.43 -9.16
CA ALA A 64 43.87 -0.47 -9.17
C ALA A 64 43.39 0.90 -9.65
N LEU A 65 42.69 0.95 -10.78
CA LEU A 65 42.12 2.19 -11.33
C LEU A 65 41.09 2.81 -10.38
N ALA A 66 40.22 2.01 -9.75
CA ALA A 66 39.26 2.52 -8.76
C ALA A 66 39.95 3.06 -7.50
N ASN A 67 41.05 2.42 -7.06
CA ASN A 67 41.84 2.88 -5.93
C ASN A 67 42.58 4.19 -6.24
N GLU A 68 43.21 4.30 -7.41
CA GLU A 68 43.87 5.51 -7.88
C GLU A 68 42.86 6.68 -7.99
N ALA A 69 41.69 6.44 -8.59
CA ALA A 69 40.62 7.45 -8.64
C ALA A 69 40.16 7.91 -7.25
N ALA A 70 40.03 6.98 -6.30
CA ALA A 70 39.66 7.32 -4.93
C ALA A 70 40.78 8.10 -4.20
N ASP A 71 42.03 7.78 -4.46
CA ASP A 71 43.18 8.50 -3.90
C ASP A 71 43.31 9.91 -4.48
N GLU A 72 43.07 10.08 -5.78
CA GLU A 72 42.99 11.40 -6.42
C GLU A 72 41.87 12.24 -5.80
N GLU A 73 40.67 11.68 -5.59
CA GLU A 73 39.56 12.37 -4.94
C GLU A 73 39.91 12.79 -3.51
N ARG A 74 40.51 11.89 -2.71
CA ARG A 74 40.98 12.21 -1.35
C ARG A 74 42.01 13.32 -1.35
N ASN A 75 42.97 13.28 -2.27
CA ASN A 75 44.01 14.31 -2.38
C ASN A 75 43.40 15.66 -2.79
N ASN A 76 42.42 15.67 -3.68
CA ASN A 76 41.69 16.87 -4.08
C ASN A 76 40.90 17.47 -2.91
N LEU A 77 40.17 16.65 -2.15
CA LEU A 77 39.44 17.08 -0.95
C LEU A 77 40.39 17.62 0.12
N ALA A 78 41.50 16.92 0.39
CA ALA A 78 42.51 17.37 1.33
C ALA A 78 43.12 18.72 0.89
N GLY A 79 43.46 18.87 -0.39
CA GLY A 79 43.97 20.12 -0.96
C GLY A 79 42.97 21.27 -0.86
N ALA A 80 41.70 21.02 -1.20
CA ALA A 80 40.62 21.99 -1.06
C ALA A 80 40.42 22.42 0.40
N SER A 81 40.42 21.48 1.35
CA SER A 81 40.33 21.78 2.77
C SER A 81 41.53 22.58 3.29
N ALA A 82 42.76 22.25 2.87
CA ALA A 82 43.96 22.96 3.29
C ALA A 82 43.99 24.38 2.72
N PHE A 83 43.55 24.55 1.47
CA PHE A 83 43.38 25.88 0.86
C PHE A 83 42.33 26.71 1.59
N ALA A 84 41.16 26.12 1.88
CA ALA A 84 40.09 26.78 2.62
C ALA A 84 40.54 27.20 4.03
N LEU A 85 41.25 26.32 4.76
CA LEU A 85 41.80 26.64 6.08
C LEU A 85 42.79 27.79 6.02
N ARG A 86 43.74 27.78 5.07
CA ARG A 86 44.69 28.90 4.90
C ARG A 86 43.99 30.21 4.57
N ALA A 87 42.95 30.18 3.74
CA ALA A 87 42.17 31.37 3.42
C ALA A 87 41.47 31.93 4.67
N LEU A 88 40.94 31.07 5.54
CA LEU A 88 40.35 31.47 6.81
C LEU A 88 41.38 32.05 7.79
N GLU A 89 42.53 31.39 7.98
CA GLU A 89 43.61 31.87 8.84
C GLU A 89 44.15 33.25 8.42
N GLN A 90 44.28 33.47 7.11
CA GLN A 90 44.66 34.77 6.55
C GLN A 90 43.59 35.84 6.81
N HIS A 91 42.32 35.45 6.77
CA HIS A 91 41.19 36.35 7.01
C HIS A 91 40.98 36.69 8.50
N GLU A 92 41.30 35.78 9.42
CA GLU A 92 41.33 36.04 10.86
C GLU A 92 42.45 37.01 11.22
N SER A 93 43.64 36.82 10.66
CA SER A 93 44.81 37.67 10.93
C SER A 93 44.65 39.13 10.47
N ALA A 94 43.70 39.42 9.58
CA ALA A 94 43.56 40.72 8.93
C ALA A 94 42.76 41.76 9.73
N CYS A 95 41.95 41.37 10.73
CA CYS A 95 40.98 42.29 11.35
C CYS A 95 40.78 42.05 12.87
N PRO A 96 41.72 42.47 13.73
CA PRO A 96 41.60 42.31 15.19
C PRO A 96 40.38 43.03 15.80
N LEU A 97 39.90 44.09 15.15
CA LEU A 97 38.67 44.78 15.55
C LEU A 97 37.42 43.88 15.40
N ARG A 98 37.36 43.10 14.31
CA ARG A 98 36.24 42.18 14.05
C ARG A 98 36.12 41.15 15.17
N ASP A 99 37.24 40.59 15.58
CA ASP A 99 37.26 39.55 16.61
C ASP A 99 36.89 40.13 17.99
N SER A 100 37.30 41.37 18.27
CA SER A 100 36.87 42.07 19.49
C SER A 100 35.36 42.34 19.53
N LEU A 101 34.77 42.69 18.38
CA LEU A 101 33.33 42.93 18.24
C LEU A 101 32.56 41.60 18.34
N LEU A 102 32.99 40.55 17.64
CA LEU A 102 32.39 39.22 17.74
C LEU A 102 32.45 38.68 19.17
N ALA A 103 33.59 38.84 19.86
CA ALA A 103 33.72 38.44 21.26
C ALA A 103 32.82 39.25 22.21
N SER A 104 32.51 40.50 21.86
CA SER A 104 31.54 41.32 22.61
C SER A 104 30.10 40.84 22.38
N VAL A 105 29.74 40.57 21.12
CA VAL A 105 28.41 40.02 20.74
C VAL A 105 28.20 38.66 21.39
N GLN A 106 29.20 37.78 21.33
CA GLN A 106 29.13 36.45 21.94
C GLN A 106 28.94 36.51 23.46
N ARG A 107 29.51 37.51 24.15
CA ARG A 107 29.27 37.74 25.59
C ARG A 107 27.89 38.31 25.90
N CYS A 108 27.27 39.00 24.95
CA CYS A 108 25.94 39.59 25.10
C CYS A 108 24.80 38.62 24.70
N VAL A 109 25.10 37.50 24.05
CA VAL A 109 24.12 36.46 23.73
C VAL A 109 23.80 35.65 24.98
N SER A 110 22.52 35.54 25.32
CA SER A 110 22.05 34.66 26.40
C SER A 110 22.20 33.18 26.03
N ASN A 111 22.20 32.28 27.01
CA ASN A 111 22.23 30.83 26.75
C ASN A 111 21.10 30.38 25.81
N GLU A 112 19.91 30.98 25.96
CA GLU A 112 18.77 30.72 25.07
C GLU A 112 19.07 31.17 23.63
N GLY A 113 19.67 32.35 23.46
CA GLY A 113 20.09 32.84 22.15
C GLY A 113 21.17 31.97 21.51
N TYR A 114 22.10 31.44 22.31
CA TYR A 114 23.12 30.49 21.84
C TYR A 114 22.46 29.20 21.32
N ASN A 115 21.57 28.60 22.11
CA ASN A 115 20.83 27.40 21.71
C ASN A 115 20.00 27.63 20.43
N ALA A 116 19.34 28.78 20.32
CA ALA A 116 18.57 29.13 19.13
C ALA A 116 19.45 29.29 17.88
N LEU A 117 20.62 29.93 18.01
CA LEU A 117 21.59 30.07 16.92
C LEU A 117 22.18 28.72 16.51
N GLU A 118 22.51 27.86 17.47
CA GLU A 118 22.99 26.50 17.21
C GLU A 118 21.92 25.64 16.50
N ALA A 119 20.67 25.73 16.95
CA ALA A 119 19.55 25.07 16.28
C ALA A 119 19.39 25.57 14.83
N LEU A 120 19.43 26.88 14.60
CA LEU A 120 19.38 27.46 13.24
C LEU A 120 20.55 27.01 12.37
N ALA A 121 21.77 26.98 12.90
CA ALA A 121 22.94 26.50 12.18
C ALA A 121 22.80 25.03 11.78
N ASN A 122 22.29 24.19 12.68
CA ASN A 122 22.02 22.78 12.41
C ASN A 122 20.95 22.60 11.33
N VAL A 123 19.84 23.35 11.39
CA VAL A 123 18.79 23.29 10.35
C VAL A 123 19.34 23.78 9.01
N ALA A 124 20.13 24.86 8.99
CA ALA A 124 20.76 25.37 7.77
C ALA A 124 21.74 24.35 7.15
N LEU A 125 22.51 23.65 7.98
CA LEU A 125 23.41 22.59 7.53
C LEU A 125 22.64 21.41 6.93
N GLN A 126 21.58 20.96 7.59
CA GLN A 126 20.73 19.87 7.09
C GLN A 126 19.98 20.26 5.81
N ALA A 127 19.56 21.52 5.69
CA ALA A 127 18.93 22.07 4.50
C ALA A 127 19.94 22.39 3.38
N ALA A 128 21.24 22.20 3.61
CA ALA A 128 22.34 22.58 2.70
C ALA A 128 22.24 24.06 2.24
N ALA A 129 21.75 24.94 3.10
CA ALA A 129 21.47 26.34 2.82
C ALA A 129 22.25 27.27 3.77
N PRO A 130 23.57 27.42 3.58
CA PRO A 130 24.47 28.10 4.53
C PRO A 130 24.20 29.59 4.74
N TRP A 131 23.39 30.21 3.88
CA TRP A 131 23.08 31.65 3.90
C TRP A 131 21.57 31.94 3.97
N ALA A 132 20.74 30.95 4.32
CA ALA A 132 19.30 31.15 4.40
C ALA A 132 18.93 32.09 5.55
N ALA A 133 17.99 33.00 5.29
CA ALA A 133 17.44 33.83 6.34
C ALA A 133 16.70 32.94 7.36
N PRO A 134 16.77 33.25 8.68
CA PRO A 134 16.10 32.45 9.71
C PRO A 134 14.59 32.29 9.47
N THR A 135 13.96 33.29 8.85
CA THR A 135 12.54 33.27 8.48
C THR A 135 12.23 32.26 7.38
N ASP A 136 13.15 32.09 6.42
CA ASP A 136 12.97 31.15 5.33
C ASP A 136 13.19 29.71 5.83
N LEU A 137 14.22 29.51 6.65
CA LEU A 137 14.44 28.25 7.38
C LEU A 137 13.24 27.86 8.24
N GLY A 138 12.66 28.82 8.98
CA GLY A 138 11.46 28.59 9.77
C GLY A 138 10.25 28.21 8.91
N ARG A 139 10.06 28.87 7.75
CA ARG A 139 8.99 28.53 6.81
C ARG A 139 9.16 27.13 6.24
N ASP A 140 10.38 26.77 5.85
CA ASP A 140 10.69 25.44 5.32
C ASP A 140 10.51 24.35 6.37
N PHE A 141 10.92 24.62 7.61
CA PHE A 141 10.68 23.72 8.73
C PHE A 141 9.18 23.48 8.99
N VAL A 142 8.38 24.55 9.04
CA VAL A 142 6.92 24.43 9.23
C VAL A 142 6.28 23.68 8.05
N ARG A 143 6.75 23.93 6.82
CA ARG A 143 6.29 23.20 5.63
C ARG A 143 6.64 21.72 5.69
N LEU A 144 7.84 21.37 6.12
CA LEU A 144 8.27 19.99 6.34
C LEU A 144 7.43 19.31 7.42
N GLN A 145 7.17 19.99 8.53
CA GLN A 145 6.29 19.50 9.59
C GLN A 145 4.85 19.25 9.10
N ALA A 146 4.29 20.19 8.33
CA ALA A 146 2.98 20.02 7.73
C ALA A 146 2.95 18.80 6.79
N SER A 147 3.96 18.67 5.93
CA SER A 147 4.08 17.51 5.02
C SER A 147 4.21 16.18 5.78
N LEU A 148 4.93 16.15 6.90
CA LEU A 148 5.09 14.94 7.72
C LEU A 148 3.75 14.55 8.35
N ALA A 149 3.03 15.50 8.93
CA ALA A 149 1.71 15.26 9.51
C ALA A 149 0.67 14.81 8.46
N GLU A 150 0.72 15.38 7.26
CA GLU A 150 -0.10 14.93 6.12
C GLU A 150 0.21 13.49 5.74
N MET A 151 1.49 13.10 5.66
CA MET A 151 1.90 11.73 5.38
C MET A 151 1.43 10.74 6.45
N ASP A 152 1.58 11.08 7.74
CA ASP A 152 1.10 10.24 8.85
C ASP A 152 -0.42 10.03 8.80
N THR A 153 -1.15 11.09 8.43
CA THR A 153 -2.60 11.02 8.22
C THR A 153 -2.95 10.09 7.06
N ILE A 154 -2.23 10.20 5.94
CA ILE A 154 -2.42 9.34 4.76
C ILE A 154 -2.09 7.89 5.10
N ILE A 155 -1.00 7.61 5.82
CA ILE A 155 -0.62 6.27 6.26
C ILE A 155 -1.73 5.66 7.11
N SER A 156 -2.22 6.40 8.10
CA SER A 156 -3.32 5.95 8.97
C SER A 156 -4.58 5.62 8.18
N ARG A 157 -4.89 6.42 7.16
CA ARG A 157 -6.03 6.20 6.26
C ARG A 157 -5.84 4.97 5.36
N LEU A 158 -4.64 4.78 4.82
CA LEU A 158 -4.28 3.63 4.00
C LEU A 158 -4.37 2.33 4.82
N ASP A 159 -3.93 2.35 6.07
CA ASP A 159 -4.06 1.20 6.97
C ASP A 159 -5.51 0.84 7.23
N LEU A 160 -6.38 1.82 7.41
CA LEU A 160 -7.82 1.58 7.56
C LEU A 160 -8.43 0.97 6.29
N LEU A 161 -8.08 1.51 5.12
CA LEU A 161 -8.56 1.00 3.83
C LEU A 161 -8.07 -0.43 3.59
N ARG A 162 -6.80 -0.71 3.90
CA ARG A 162 -6.21 -2.05 3.80
C ARG A 162 -6.98 -3.05 4.65
N ARG A 163 -7.24 -2.72 5.92
CA ARG A 163 -8.02 -3.60 6.82
C ARG A 163 -9.43 -3.85 6.31
N HIS A 164 -10.06 -2.84 5.69
CA HIS A 164 -11.39 -3.00 5.09
C HIS A 164 -11.36 -3.94 3.89
N VAL A 165 -10.42 -3.74 2.96
CA VAL A 165 -10.25 -4.62 1.79
C VAL A 165 -9.92 -6.05 2.21
N ASP A 166 -9.04 -6.22 3.22
CA ASP A 166 -8.71 -7.55 3.75
C ASP A 166 -9.94 -8.24 4.36
N ARG A 167 -10.78 -7.48 5.07
CA ARG A 167 -12.05 -7.99 5.62
C ARG A 167 -13.00 -8.41 4.52
N ASP A 168 -13.20 -7.56 3.52
CA ASP A 168 -14.12 -7.81 2.41
C ASP A 168 -13.64 -8.99 1.56
N ALA A 169 -12.34 -9.10 1.32
CA ALA A 169 -11.73 -10.25 0.68
C ALA A 169 -11.94 -11.54 1.48
N GLY A 170 -11.83 -11.47 2.82
CA GLY A 170 -12.17 -12.57 3.72
C GLY A 170 -13.62 -13.02 3.60
N ILE A 171 -14.56 -12.07 3.65
CA ILE A 171 -16.00 -12.33 3.49
C ILE A 171 -16.29 -12.95 2.13
N ALA A 172 -15.72 -12.42 1.05
CA ALA A 172 -15.90 -12.96 -0.30
C ALA A 172 -15.32 -14.38 -0.43
N ALA A 173 -14.16 -14.64 0.17
CA ALA A 173 -13.55 -15.97 0.20
C ALA A 173 -14.41 -16.98 0.98
N ASP A 174 -15.00 -16.56 2.10
CA ASP A 174 -15.92 -17.38 2.89
C ASP A 174 -17.21 -17.68 2.13
N ALA A 175 -17.79 -16.69 1.47
CA ALA A 175 -18.96 -16.86 0.61
C ALA A 175 -18.66 -17.86 -0.53
N LEU A 176 -17.52 -17.71 -1.20
CA LEU A 176 -17.10 -18.62 -2.26
C LEU A 176 -16.92 -20.05 -1.74
N ARG A 177 -16.27 -20.22 -0.57
CA ARG A 177 -16.14 -21.53 0.09
C ARG A 177 -17.51 -22.14 0.41
N ALA A 178 -18.44 -21.34 0.93
CA ALA A 178 -19.79 -21.80 1.23
C ALA A 178 -20.53 -22.28 -0.03
N TRP A 179 -20.38 -21.57 -1.16
CA TRP A 179 -21.00 -21.95 -2.43
C TRP A 179 -20.36 -23.20 -3.05
N GLN A 180 -19.05 -23.35 -2.90
CA GLN A 180 -18.32 -24.54 -3.35
C GLN A 180 -18.55 -25.76 -2.45
N SER A 181 -18.94 -25.53 -1.18
CA SER A 181 -19.33 -26.60 -0.28
C SER A 181 -20.54 -27.36 -0.85
N HIS A 182 -20.54 -28.68 -0.68
CA HIS A 182 -21.41 -29.64 -1.39
C HIS A 182 -22.93 -29.48 -1.17
N ARG A 183 -23.39 -28.45 -0.46
CA ARG A 183 -24.82 -28.14 -0.28
C ARG A 183 -25.45 -27.45 -1.50
N SER A 184 -24.65 -26.82 -2.35
CA SER A 184 -25.13 -26.08 -3.53
C SER A 184 -24.88 -26.79 -4.87
N ARG A 185 -24.29 -27.99 -4.84
CA ARG A 185 -24.22 -28.82 -6.06
C ARG A 185 -25.60 -29.39 -6.34
N PRO A 186 -26.22 -29.14 -7.51
CA PRO A 186 -27.45 -29.83 -7.86
C PRO A 186 -27.16 -31.33 -7.79
N PHE A 187 -28.02 -32.08 -7.07
CA PHE A 187 -27.90 -33.53 -6.99
C PHE A 187 -27.79 -34.07 -8.43
N PRO A 188 -26.85 -34.99 -8.72
CA PRO A 188 -26.56 -35.43 -10.09
C PRO A 188 -27.78 -36.05 -10.79
N ASP A 189 -28.79 -36.45 -10.03
CA ASP A 189 -30.04 -37.04 -10.53
C ASP A 189 -31.25 -36.08 -10.51
N ALA A 190 -31.09 -34.84 -10.04
CA ALA A 190 -32.19 -33.87 -9.92
C ALA A 190 -32.85 -33.54 -11.27
N ALA A 191 -32.06 -33.48 -12.35
CA ALA A 191 -32.59 -33.25 -13.69
C ALA A 191 -33.45 -34.43 -14.18
N ARG A 192 -33.02 -35.67 -13.90
CA ARG A 192 -33.79 -36.88 -14.24
C ARG A 192 -35.06 -36.97 -13.40
N GLN A 193 -34.97 -36.72 -12.10
CA GLN A 193 -36.12 -36.71 -11.19
C GLN A 193 -37.14 -35.62 -11.57
N ASN A 194 -36.69 -34.43 -11.98
CA ASN A 194 -37.59 -33.36 -12.43
C ASN A 194 -38.31 -33.76 -13.73
N LEU A 195 -37.60 -34.35 -14.70
CA LEU A 195 -38.24 -34.87 -15.92
C LEU A 195 -39.24 -35.98 -15.63
N GLU A 196 -38.93 -36.88 -14.69
CA GLU A 196 -39.87 -37.92 -14.25
C GLU A 196 -41.11 -37.33 -13.59
N MET A 197 -40.93 -36.34 -12.70
CA MET A 197 -42.03 -35.62 -12.05
C MET A 197 -42.89 -34.84 -13.05
N GLN A 198 -42.29 -34.22 -14.07
CA GLN A 198 -43.02 -33.57 -15.15
C GLN A 198 -43.84 -34.57 -15.98
N ARG A 199 -43.29 -35.76 -16.28
CA ARG A 199 -44.04 -36.84 -16.96
C ARG A 199 -45.21 -37.33 -16.12
N LYS A 200 -44.98 -37.61 -14.84
CA LYS A 200 -46.05 -38.00 -13.88
C LYS A 200 -47.13 -36.93 -13.79
N THR A 201 -46.72 -35.66 -13.71
CA THR A 201 -47.66 -34.52 -13.65
C THR A 201 -48.48 -34.41 -14.93
N LYS A 202 -47.89 -34.61 -16.12
CA LYS A 202 -48.64 -34.63 -17.38
C LYS A 202 -49.67 -35.76 -17.43
N VAL A 203 -49.28 -36.96 -16.99
CA VAL A 203 -50.21 -38.11 -16.90
C VAL A 203 -51.33 -37.83 -15.91
N MET A 204 -51.02 -37.35 -14.71
CA MET A 204 -52.03 -37.02 -13.70
C MET A 204 -52.94 -35.88 -14.15
N ARG A 205 -52.42 -34.87 -14.87
CA ARG A 205 -53.26 -33.81 -15.46
C ARG A 205 -54.21 -34.36 -16.52
N ALA A 206 -53.75 -35.28 -17.37
CA ALA A 206 -54.61 -35.92 -18.36
C ALA A 206 -55.71 -36.75 -17.68
N GLN A 207 -55.36 -37.53 -16.66
CA GLN A 207 -56.32 -38.28 -15.84
C GLN A 207 -57.31 -37.38 -15.11
N LEU A 208 -56.87 -36.21 -14.65
CA LEU A 208 -57.73 -35.23 -13.99
C LEU A 208 -58.73 -34.64 -14.97
N VAL A 209 -58.33 -34.33 -16.21
CA VAL A 209 -59.25 -33.92 -17.28
C VAL A 209 -60.24 -35.04 -17.60
N GLU A 210 -59.80 -36.29 -17.71
CA GLU A 210 -60.72 -37.44 -17.93
C GLU A 210 -61.70 -37.65 -16.76
N LEU A 211 -61.25 -37.43 -15.52
CA LEU A 211 -62.10 -37.48 -14.34
C LEU A 211 -63.10 -36.32 -14.31
N LEU A 212 -62.67 -35.11 -14.65
CA LEU A 212 -63.54 -33.95 -14.78
C LEU A 212 -64.56 -34.13 -15.91
N ASP A 213 -64.15 -34.63 -17.07
CA ASP A 213 -65.06 -34.94 -18.19
C ASP A 213 -66.08 -36.01 -17.81
N ARG A 214 -65.65 -37.02 -17.04
CA ARG A 214 -66.54 -38.06 -16.49
C ARG A 214 -67.46 -37.53 -15.39
N ALA A 215 -67.04 -36.54 -14.60
CA ALA A 215 -67.88 -35.85 -13.62
C ALA A 215 -68.81 -34.81 -14.27
N ALA A 216 -68.41 -34.23 -15.41
CA ALA A 216 -69.19 -33.32 -16.23
C ALA A 216 -70.24 -34.07 -17.07
N ARG A 217 -70.10 -35.39 -17.27
CA ARG A 217 -71.23 -36.23 -17.66
C ARG A 217 -72.29 -36.09 -16.56
N PRO A 218 -73.52 -35.68 -16.89
CA PRO A 218 -74.55 -35.50 -15.89
C PRO A 218 -74.92 -36.87 -15.31
N VAL A 219 -74.29 -37.25 -14.19
CA VAL A 219 -74.98 -38.08 -13.19
C VAL A 219 -76.20 -37.25 -12.82
N CYS A 220 -77.39 -37.84 -13.01
CA CYS A 220 -78.68 -37.20 -12.78
C CYS A 220 -78.61 -36.27 -11.57
N LYS A 221 -78.56 -34.96 -11.82
CA LYS A 221 -78.63 -33.97 -10.74
C LYS A 221 -79.97 -34.22 -10.04
N PRO A 222 -80.00 -34.44 -8.71
CA PRO A 222 -81.27 -34.38 -8.00
C PRO A 222 -81.87 -33.01 -8.30
N ARG A 223 -83.18 -32.99 -8.55
CA ARG A 223 -83.92 -31.76 -8.88
C ARG A 223 -83.68 -30.75 -7.76
N LEU A 224 -82.76 -29.81 -7.98
CA LEU A 224 -82.52 -28.68 -7.09
C LEU A 224 -83.84 -27.92 -6.97
N THR A 225 -84.38 -27.90 -5.76
CA THR A 225 -85.58 -27.15 -5.46
C THR A 225 -85.24 -25.68 -5.32
N VAL A 226 -86.22 -24.79 -5.48
CA VAL A 226 -86.01 -23.33 -5.35
C VAL A 226 -85.46 -22.95 -3.96
N GLU A 227 -85.75 -23.79 -2.96
CA GLU A 227 -85.24 -23.67 -1.60
C GLU A 227 -83.72 -23.93 -1.52
N ASP A 228 -83.22 -24.93 -2.25
CA ASP A 228 -81.78 -25.21 -2.32
C ASP A 228 -81.02 -24.06 -2.98
N ILE A 229 -81.59 -23.48 -4.04
CA ILE A 229 -81.02 -22.32 -4.73
C ILE A 229 -81.01 -21.09 -3.81
N SER A 230 -82.08 -20.89 -3.02
CA SER A 230 -82.16 -19.78 -2.07
C SER A 230 -81.15 -19.95 -0.93
N CYS A 231 -80.89 -21.18 -0.47
CA CYS A 231 -79.89 -21.48 0.54
C CYS A 231 -78.46 -21.24 0.00
N GLU A 232 -78.17 -21.69 -1.22
CA GLU A 232 -76.89 -21.42 -1.88
C GLU A 232 -76.67 -19.92 -2.14
N GLU A 233 -77.71 -19.18 -2.55
CA GLU A 233 -77.65 -17.74 -2.75
C GLU A 233 -77.33 -17.01 -1.43
N GLN A 234 -78.00 -17.38 -0.33
CA GLN A 234 -77.69 -16.86 1.00
C GLN A 234 -76.25 -17.17 1.44
N HIS A 235 -75.75 -18.37 1.12
CA HIS A 235 -74.38 -18.77 1.42
C HIS A 235 -73.35 -17.96 0.63
N VAL A 236 -73.59 -17.71 -0.66
CA VAL A 236 -72.73 -16.88 -1.51
C VAL A 236 -72.74 -15.43 -1.03
N VAL A 237 -73.89 -14.89 -0.64
CA VAL A 237 -73.99 -13.55 -0.06
C VAL A 237 -73.20 -13.44 1.24
N ALA A 238 -73.25 -14.47 2.11
CA ALA A 238 -72.44 -14.53 3.32
C ALA A 238 -70.93 -14.58 3.04
N LEU A 239 -70.51 -15.37 2.04
CA LEU A 239 -69.11 -15.46 1.62
C LEU A 239 -68.60 -14.13 1.06
N LEU A 240 -69.39 -13.43 0.25
CA LEU A 240 -69.03 -12.12 -0.30
C LEU A 240 -68.89 -11.06 0.80
N ALA A 241 -69.76 -11.10 1.82
CA ALA A 241 -69.62 -10.24 2.99
C ALA A 241 -68.29 -10.51 3.73
N ARG A 242 -67.94 -11.79 3.91
CA ARG A 242 -66.67 -12.18 4.56
C ARG A 242 -65.44 -11.80 3.74
N CYS A 243 -65.50 -11.92 2.42
CA CYS A 243 -64.43 -11.45 1.54
C CYS A 243 -64.20 -9.94 1.67
N ARG A 244 -65.28 -9.14 1.67
CA ARG A 244 -65.18 -7.68 1.87
C ARG A 244 -64.60 -7.30 3.23
N GLU A 245 -64.97 -8.04 4.28
CA GLU A 245 -64.39 -7.85 5.62
C GLU A 245 -62.88 -8.15 5.63
N LEU A 246 -62.47 -9.26 5.01
CA LEU A 246 -61.05 -9.62 4.89
C LEU A 246 -60.27 -8.64 4.01
N GLU A 247 -60.84 -8.15 2.92
CA GLU A 247 -60.26 -7.10 2.09
C GLU A 247 -60.11 -5.79 2.86
N ALA A 248 -61.07 -5.42 3.71
CA ALA A 248 -60.96 -4.29 4.63
C ALA A 248 -59.82 -4.51 5.65
N HIS A 249 -59.65 -5.73 6.17
CA HIS A 249 -58.53 -6.05 7.05
C HIS A 249 -57.17 -6.02 6.34
N ILE A 250 -57.10 -6.44 5.08
CA ILE A 250 -55.87 -6.41 4.28
C ILE A 250 -55.52 -4.96 3.92
N THR A 251 -56.48 -4.17 3.43
CA THR A 251 -56.26 -2.75 3.10
C THR A 251 -55.86 -1.93 4.31
N ALA A 252 -56.42 -2.21 5.50
CA ALA A 252 -55.96 -1.60 6.76
C ALA A 252 -54.51 -1.95 7.12
N ARG A 253 -53.98 -3.09 6.65
CA ARG A 253 -52.59 -3.53 6.89
C ARG A 253 -51.61 -3.13 5.78
N ILE A 254 -52.09 -2.78 4.58
CA ILE A 254 -51.25 -2.32 3.46
C ILE A 254 -50.67 -0.92 3.72
N GLY A 255 -51.23 -0.15 4.66
CA GLY A 255 -50.66 1.12 5.12
C GLY A 255 -49.62 1.01 6.23
N LEU A 256 -49.36 -0.19 6.77
CA LEU A 256 -48.26 -0.43 7.70
C LEU A 256 -47.03 -0.89 6.89
N PRO A 257 -45.85 -0.28 7.09
CA PRO A 257 -44.62 -0.77 6.46
C PRO A 257 -44.42 -2.24 6.83
N ALA A 258 -44.17 -3.06 5.80
CA ALA A 258 -44.07 -4.52 5.93
C ALA A 258 -42.90 -4.95 6.85
N ASP A 259 -41.91 -4.09 7.01
CA ASP A 259 -40.72 -4.31 7.82
C ASP A 259 -40.73 -3.36 9.02
N THR A 260 -41.07 -3.89 10.20
CA THR A 260 -40.98 -3.17 11.48
C THR A 260 -39.56 -2.66 11.75
N THR A 261 -38.55 -3.34 11.20
CA THR A 261 -37.14 -2.98 11.30
C THR A 261 -36.81 -1.69 10.56
N GLU A 262 -37.39 -1.45 9.38
CA GLU A 262 -37.11 -0.24 8.60
C GLU A 262 -37.70 1.02 9.27
N ALA A 263 -38.89 0.89 9.88
CA ALA A 263 -39.48 1.95 10.69
C ALA A 263 -38.71 2.20 12.00
N GLU A 264 -38.18 1.15 12.63
CA GLU A 264 -37.30 1.27 13.79
C GLU A 264 -35.98 1.97 13.43
N ASP A 265 -35.41 1.64 12.27
CA ASP A 265 -34.17 2.25 11.76
C ASP A 265 -34.36 3.75 11.44
N GLU A 266 -35.49 4.14 10.83
CA GLU A 266 -35.82 5.56 10.58
C GLU A 266 -36.03 6.34 11.89
N VAL A 267 -36.70 5.75 12.88
CA VAL A 267 -36.90 6.36 14.20
C VAL A 267 -35.57 6.52 14.93
N GLU A 268 -34.69 5.52 14.86
CA GLU A 268 -33.36 5.58 15.50
C GLU A 268 -32.43 6.57 14.78
N ALA A 269 -32.54 6.71 13.47
CA ALA A 269 -31.85 7.74 12.70
C ALA A 269 -32.29 9.15 13.12
N HIS A 270 -33.60 9.39 13.28
CA HIS A 270 -34.10 10.67 13.75
C HIS A 270 -33.75 10.97 15.21
N ARG A 271 -33.74 9.95 16.09
CA ARG A 271 -33.25 10.09 17.47
C ARG A 271 -31.76 10.45 17.52
N SER A 272 -30.95 9.82 16.67
CA SER A 272 -29.52 10.13 16.55
C SER A 272 -29.29 11.56 16.08
N GLN A 273 -30.10 12.05 15.12
CA GLN A 273 -30.06 13.44 14.68
C GLN A 273 -30.45 14.43 15.80
N LEU A 274 -31.49 14.11 16.59
CA LEU A 274 -31.88 14.90 17.76
C LEU A 274 -30.76 14.96 18.80
N GLY A 275 -30.14 13.82 19.14
CA GLY A 275 -29.03 13.79 20.08
C GLY A 275 -27.83 14.63 19.63
N HIS A 276 -27.51 14.63 18.32
CA HIS A 276 -26.47 15.49 17.78
C HIS A 276 -26.82 16.99 17.90
N LEU A 277 -28.07 17.36 17.64
CA LEU A 277 -28.52 18.74 17.75
C LEU A 277 -28.57 19.22 19.21
N GLU A 278 -28.96 18.35 20.15
CA GLU A 278 -28.91 18.64 21.58
C GLU A 278 -27.46 18.83 22.05
N LEU A 279 -26.53 17.99 21.62
CA LEU A 279 -25.12 18.13 21.96
C LEU A 279 -24.53 19.42 21.39
N HIS A 280 -24.89 19.78 20.17
CA HIS A 280 -24.50 21.05 19.56
C HIS A 280 -25.08 22.25 20.32
N ARG A 281 -26.35 22.17 20.74
CA ARG A 281 -26.97 23.20 21.59
C ARG A 281 -26.21 23.35 22.90
N ASP A 282 -25.88 22.26 23.57
CA ASP A 282 -25.23 22.29 24.88
C ASP A 282 -23.79 22.84 24.78
N VAL A 283 -23.06 22.52 23.71
CA VAL A 283 -21.76 23.14 23.41
C VAL A 283 -21.90 24.64 23.16
N VAL A 284 -22.91 25.07 22.39
CA VAL A 284 -23.16 26.50 22.15
C VAL A 284 -23.55 27.21 23.45
N VAL A 285 -24.39 26.59 24.29
CA VAL A 285 -24.77 27.13 25.60
C VAL A 285 -23.54 27.26 26.50
N ASP A 286 -22.68 26.25 26.59
CA ASP A 286 -21.44 26.30 27.36
C ASP A 286 -20.47 27.38 26.87
N ILE A 287 -20.33 27.53 25.55
CA ILE A 287 -19.52 28.59 24.95
C ILE A 287 -20.10 29.96 25.33
N THR A 288 -21.42 30.15 25.21
CA THR A 288 -22.06 31.43 25.58
C THR A 288 -21.98 31.72 27.09
N ALA A 289 -22.05 30.69 27.95
CA ALA A 289 -21.90 30.82 29.39
C ALA A 289 -20.46 31.20 29.78
N ARG A 290 -19.44 30.65 29.11
CA ARG A 290 -18.03 31.01 29.35
C ARG A 290 -17.67 32.43 28.90
N HIS A 291 -18.36 32.95 27.88
CA HIS A 291 -18.19 34.35 27.43
C HIS A 291 -18.95 35.35 28.30
N ARG A 292 -19.83 34.87 29.19
CA ARG A 292 -20.58 35.67 30.15
C ARG A 292 -20.02 35.41 31.56
N GLY A 293 -18.76 35.80 31.77
CA GLY A 293 -18.12 35.76 33.08
C GLY A 293 -18.92 36.56 34.14
N PRO A 294 -18.71 36.27 35.44
CA PRO A 294 -19.56 36.78 36.52
C PRO A 294 -19.49 38.31 36.58
N ALA A 295 -20.66 38.94 36.59
CA ALA A 295 -20.82 40.34 36.99
C ALA A 295 -20.71 40.46 38.52
#